data_AF-A0A9D7QJG9-F1
#
_entry.id   AF-A0A9D7QJG9-F1
#
_cell.length_a   1.000
_cell.length_b   1.000
_cell.length_c   1.000
_cell.angle_alpha   90.00
_cell.angle_beta   90.00
_cell.angle_gamma   90.00
#
_symmetry.space_group_name_H-M   'P 1'
#
loop_
_entity.id
_entity.type
_entity.pdbx_description
1 polymer ?
#
loop_
_entity_poly.entity_id
_entity_poly.type
_entity_poly.pdbx_seq_one_letter_code
_entity_poly.pdbx_strand_id
1 'polypeptide(L)'
;MTTGRELLSAARAGRALEAHGLDDLTQRAALLACLLSSYETNDLPLIRAAVRAEMDLVQAAGDGCGDVLLAGCWLLFMLGDVRDSELIWEAKNLNFDTHCYIDSLFLVPDRVSTTGSYARGKGLTDLAAYVEGQWIGDVLLGIEAWRTGSFFAKAPLPDSPMAELAAWLRQ
;
A
#
# COMPACT_ATOMS: atom_id res chain seq x y z
N MET A 1 -0.62 5.10 -27.29
CA MET A 1 -1.27 4.71 -26.02
C MET A 1 -0.28 5.01 -24.92
N THR A 2 -0.70 5.71 -23.87
CA THR A 2 0.18 5.99 -22.73
C THR A 2 0.51 4.69 -22.00
N THR A 3 1.79 4.45 -21.76
CA THR A 3 2.31 3.30 -21.02
C THR A 3 2.35 3.59 -19.53
N GLY A 4 2.43 2.53 -18.72
CA GLY A 4 2.67 2.67 -17.29
C GLY A 4 3.98 3.40 -16.95
N ARG A 5 5.04 3.17 -17.74
CA ARG A 5 6.34 3.81 -17.57
C ARG A 5 6.26 5.32 -17.77
N GLU A 6 5.54 5.78 -18.80
CA GLU A 6 5.33 7.21 -19.05
C GLU A 6 4.57 7.85 -17.89
N LEU A 7 3.53 7.18 -17.39
CA LEU A 7 2.78 7.61 -16.21
C LEU A 7 3.66 7.71 -14.95
N LEU A 8 4.40 6.64 -14.63
CA LEU A 8 5.29 6.60 -13.48
C LEU A 8 6.38 7.67 -13.57
N SER A 9 6.97 7.85 -14.76
CA SER A 9 7.97 8.90 -14.99
C SER A 9 7.39 10.30 -14.81
N ALA A 10 6.16 10.54 -15.27
CA ALA A 10 5.47 11.80 -15.05
C ALA A 10 5.17 12.03 -13.56
N ALA A 11 4.78 10.98 -12.83
CA ALA A 11 4.50 11.04 -11.41
C ALA A 11 5.74 11.36 -10.57
N ARG A 12 6.85 10.64 -10.82
CA ARG A 12 8.14 10.89 -10.18
C ARG A 12 8.71 12.28 -10.47
N ALA A 13 8.44 12.81 -11.66
CA ALA A 13 8.85 14.18 -12.02
C ALA A 13 7.99 15.28 -11.35
N GLY A 14 7.09 14.93 -10.41
CA GLY A 14 6.17 15.87 -9.76
C GLY A 14 5.05 16.37 -10.68
N ARG A 15 4.99 15.88 -11.93
CA ARG A 15 4.03 16.32 -12.93
C ARG A 15 2.68 15.60 -12.82
N ALA A 16 2.62 14.38 -12.29
CA ALA A 16 1.31 13.69 -12.15
C ALA A 16 0.52 14.12 -10.91
N LEU A 17 1.18 14.51 -9.82
CA LEU A 17 0.50 15.00 -8.60
C LEU A 17 -0.25 16.32 -8.87
N GLU A 18 0.27 17.17 -9.78
CA GLU A 18 -0.35 18.47 -10.09
C GLU A 18 -1.10 18.51 -11.44
N ALA A 19 -0.72 17.72 -12.46
CA ALA A 19 -1.29 17.87 -13.81
C ALA A 19 -2.31 16.78 -14.23
N HIS A 20 -2.38 15.64 -13.53
CA HIS A 20 -3.22 14.51 -13.96
C HIS A 20 -4.06 13.86 -12.87
N GLY A 21 -3.91 14.27 -11.62
CA GLY A 21 -4.78 13.89 -10.51
C GLY A 21 -4.72 12.40 -10.21
N LEU A 22 -4.29 12.07 -8.99
CA LEU A 22 -4.62 10.75 -8.43
C LEU A 22 -6.14 10.55 -8.31
N ASP A 23 -6.99 11.45 -8.78
CA ASP A 23 -8.44 11.31 -8.81
C ASP A 23 -8.92 10.28 -9.86
N ASP A 24 -8.16 10.06 -10.94
CA ASP A 24 -8.54 9.03 -11.92
C ASP A 24 -8.20 7.63 -11.40
N LEU A 25 -9.25 6.83 -11.20
CA LEU A 25 -9.14 5.47 -10.71
C LEU A 25 -8.14 4.64 -11.54
N THR A 26 -8.18 4.80 -12.87
CA THR A 26 -7.43 3.95 -13.81
C THR A 26 -5.96 4.31 -13.80
N GLN A 27 -5.65 5.60 -13.70
CA GLN A 27 -4.29 6.06 -13.52
C GLN A 27 -3.71 5.57 -12.19
N ARG A 28 -4.44 5.66 -11.06
CA ARG A 28 -3.93 5.15 -9.78
C ARG A 28 -3.66 3.65 -9.81
N ALA A 29 -4.60 2.86 -10.32
CA ALA A 29 -4.42 1.42 -10.43
C ALA A 29 -3.22 1.06 -11.32
N ALA A 30 -3.09 1.72 -12.49
CA ALA A 30 -1.94 1.51 -13.37
C ALA A 30 -0.61 1.93 -12.73
N LEU A 31 -0.61 3.03 -11.98
CA LEU A 31 0.56 3.56 -11.29
C LEU A 31 1.03 2.59 -10.20
N LEU A 32 0.13 2.12 -9.34
CA LEU A 32 0.47 1.15 -8.30
C LEU A 32 0.94 -0.18 -8.92
N ALA A 33 0.31 -0.64 -10.01
CA ALA A 33 0.78 -1.82 -10.74
C ALA A 33 2.22 -1.66 -11.27
N CYS A 34 2.59 -0.48 -11.75
CA CYS A 34 3.98 -0.20 -12.15
C CYS A 34 4.93 -0.21 -10.96
N LEU A 35 4.52 0.39 -9.83
CA LEU A 35 5.33 0.44 -8.62
C LEU A 35 5.57 -0.96 -8.05
N LEU A 36 4.63 -1.90 -8.16
CA LEU A 36 4.83 -3.29 -7.71
C LEU A 36 6.05 -3.98 -8.31
N SER A 37 6.53 -3.55 -9.49
CA SER A 37 7.72 -4.10 -10.15
C SER A 37 8.94 -3.19 -10.13
N SER A 38 8.82 -1.96 -9.64
CA SER A 38 9.87 -0.93 -9.81
C SER A 38 9.91 0.14 -8.72
N TYR A 39 9.30 -0.11 -7.56
CA TYR A 39 9.26 0.84 -6.44
C TYR A 39 10.66 1.19 -5.93
N GLU A 40 10.82 2.44 -5.57
CA GLU A 40 12.02 3.01 -4.95
C GLU A 40 11.61 3.76 -3.68
N THR A 41 12.55 4.01 -2.77
CA THR A 41 12.26 4.73 -1.51
C THR A 41 11.71 6.14 -1.74
N ASN A 42 12.08 6.78 -2.86
CA ASN A 42 11.60 8.11 -3.24
C ASN A 42 10.12 8.10 -3.69
N ASP A 43 9.52 6.93 -3.93
CA ASP A 43 8.10 6.82 -4.30
C ASP A 43 7.17 6.87 -3.08
N LEU A 44 7.70 6.84 -1.84
CA LEU A 44 6.89 6.85 -0.62
C LEU A 44 5.80 7.95 -0.60
N PRO A 45 6.10 9.23 -0.90
CA PRO A 45 5.06 10.27 -0.93
C PRO A 45 3.95 9.97 -1.93
N LEU A 46 4.30 9.40 -3.09
CA LEU A 46 3.35 9.05 -4.14
C LEU A 46 2.46 7.87 -3.72
N ILE A 47 3.05 6.83 -3.12
CA ILE A 47 2.33 5.66 -2.62
C ILE A 47 1.37 6.07 -1.50
N ARG A 48 1.82 6.89 -0.54
CA ARG A 48 0.98 7.42 0.54
C ARG A 48 -0.21 8.21 0.01
N ALA A 49 0.01 9.06 -1.00
CA ALA A 49 -1.07 9.83 -1.62
C ALA A 49 -2.08 8.91 -2.33
N ALA A 50 -1.60 7.89 -3.06
CA ALA A 50 -2.48 6.92 -3.71
C ALA A 50 -3.30 6.10 -2.68
N VAL A 51 -2.68 5.64 -1.59
CA VAL A 51 -3.36 4.90 -0.51
C VAL A 51 -4.47 5.76 0.10
N ARG A 52 -4.21 7.03 0.42
CA ARG A 52 -5.25 7.93 0.94
C ARG A 52 -6.43 8.10 -0.02
N ALA A 53 -6.15 8.29 -1.31
CA ALA A 53 -7.20 8.40 -2.32
C ALA A 53 -8.04 7.10 -2.45
N GLU A 54 -7.43 5.93 -2.32
CA GLU A 54 -8.18 4.66 -2.27
C GLU A 54 -8.99 4.50 -0.99
N MET A 55 -8.45 4.93 0.15
CA MET A 55 -9.19 4.92 1.43
C MET A 55 -10.47 5.77 1.34
N ASP A 56 -10.39 6.97 0.75
CA ASP A 56 -11.55 7.84 0.54
C ASP A 56 -12.64 7.15 -0.30
N LEU A 57 -12.24 6.37 -1.30
CA LEU A 57 -13.17 5.63 -2.17
C LEU A 57 -13.80 4.43 -1.47
N VAL A 58 -13.02 3.64 -0.75
CA VAL A 58 -13.52 2.51 0.05
C VAL A 58 -14.47 3.01 1.13
N GLN A 59 -14.13 4.12 1.79
CA GLN A 59 -15.00 4.74 2.78
C GLN A 59 -16.30 5.24 2.16
N ALA A 60 -16.25 5.83 0.96
CA ALA A 60 -17.44 6.29 0.24
C ALA A 60 -18.33 5.14 -0.24
N ALA A 61 -17.75 4.01 -0.63
CA ALA A 61 -18.49 2.80 -1.01
C ALA A 61 -19.17 2.14 0.21
N GLY A 62 -18.49 2.16 1.36
CA GLY A 62 -19.00 1.61 2.62
C GLY A 62 -18.76 0.11 2.80
N ASP A 63 -18.26 -0.58 1.78
CA ASP A 63 -17.90 -1.99 1.79
C ASP A 63 -16.66 -2.29 0.93
N GLY A 64 -16.13 -3.51 1.03
CA GLY A 64 -14.95 -3.95 0.31
C GLY A 64 -13.65 -3.34 0.82
N CYS A 65 -12.54 -3.85 0.28
CA CYS A 65 -11.20 -3.28 0.47
C CYS A 65 -10.62 -2.74 -0.84
N GLY A 66 -10.87 -3.44 -1.95
CA GLY A 66 -10.24 -3.16 -3.24
C GLY A 66 -8.77 -3.57 -3.28
N ASP A 67 -8.38 -4.32 -4.31
CA ASP A 67 -7.01 -4.82 -4.48
C ASP A 67 -5.99 -3.69 -4.68
N VAL A 68 -6.45 -2.53 -5.15
CA VAL A 68 -5.62 -1.33 -5.30
C VAL A 68 -5.17 -0.79 -3.95
N LEU A 69 -6.07 -0.72 -2.95
CA LEU A 69 -5.72 -0.32 -1.58
C LEU A 69 -4.75 -1.33 -0.95
N LEU A 70 -5.04 -2.63 -1.11
CA LEU A 70 -4.19 -3.70 -0.61
C LEU A 70 -2.76 -3.59 -1.18
N ALA A 71 -2.63 -3.39 -2.49
CA ALA A 71 -1.33 -3.23 -3.15
C ALA A 71 -0.56 -2.00 -2.66
N GLY A 72 -1.25 -0.89 -2.41
CA GLY A 72 -0.66 0.29 -1.79
C GLY A 72 -0.13 0.01 -0.38
N CYS A 73 -0.92 -0.65 0.47
CA CYS A 73 -0.49 -1.05 1.82
C CYS A 73 0.68 -2.03 1.79
N TRP A 74 0.70 -2.98 0.86
CA TRP A 74 1.83 -3.88 0.67
C TRP A 74 3.10 -3.13 0.26
N LEU A 75 3.02 -2.18 -0.68
CA LEU A 75 4.17 -1.36 -1.08
C LEU A 75 4.76 -0.55 0.09
N LEU A 76 3.90 0.02 0.95
CA LEU A 76 4.35 0.71 2.16
C LEU A 76 5.09 -0.24 3.12
N PHE A 77 4.55 -1.45 3.31
CA PHE A 77 5.21 -2.50 4.09
C PHE A 77 6.56 -2.93 3.50
N MET A 78 6.64 -3.09 2.18
CA MET A 78 7.88 -3.44 1.46
C MET A 78 8.96 -2.37 1.64
N LEU A 79 8.58 -1.09 1.63
CA LEU A 79 9.50 0.04 1.82
C LEU A 79 9.96 0.22 3.27
N GLY A 80 9.24 -0.37 4.22
CA GLY A 80 9.76 -0.64 5.56
C GLY A 80 9.77 0.54 6.54
N ASP A 81 9.15 1.67 6.19
CA ASP A 81 9.09 2.85 7.07
C ASP A 81 8.03 2.66 8.16
N VAL A 82 8.47 2.61 9.42
CA VAL A 82 7.56 2.41 10.57
C VAL A 82 6.44 3.46 10.64
N ARG A 83 6.67 4.67 10.11
CA ARG A 83 5.64 5.72 10.11
C ARG A 83 4.41 5.34 9.29
N ASP A 84 4.58 4.45 8.31
CA ASP A 84 3.47 4.00 7.47
C ASP A 84 2.55 3.01 8.18
N SER A 85 2.95 2.46 9.34
CA SER A 85 2.05 1.61 10.14
C SER A 85 0.79 2.36 10.57
N GLU A 86 0.87 3.69 10.72
CA GLU A 86 -0.28 4.55 11.04
C GLU A 86 -1.29 4.57 9.89
N LEU A 87 -0.82 4.85 8.66
CA LEU A 87 -1.69 4.88 7.49
C LEU A 87 -2.27 3.50 7.16
N ILE A 88 -1.46 2.43 7.28
CA ILE A 88 -1.93 1.05 7.09
C ILE A 88 -2.95 0.67 8.17
N TRP A 89 -2.77 1.14 9.41
CA TRP A 89 -3.72 0.91 10.49
C TRP A 89 -5.06 1.60 10.23
N GLU A 90 -5.02 2.86 9.78
CA GLU A 90 -6.24 3.58 9.35
C GLU A 90 -6.95 2.82 8.23
N ALA A 91 -6.22 2.41 7.19
CA ALA A 91 -6.77 1.64 6.07
C ALA A 91 -7.40 0.32 6.52
N LYS A 92 -6.73 -0.43 7.40
CA LYS A 92 -7.23 -1.70 7.97
C LYS A 92 -8.49 -1.52 8.81
N ASN A 93 -8.77 -0.34 9.34
CA ASN A 93 -9.93 -0.11 10.22
C ASN A 93 -11.05 0.69 9.56
N LEU A 94 -11.04 0.85 8.22
CA LEU A 94 -12.13 1.52 7.52
C LEU A 94 -13.46 0.78 7.63
N ASN A 95 -13.45 -0.54 7.49
CA ASN A 95 -14.61 -1.41 7.58
C ASN A 95 -14.18 -2.85 7.91
N PHE A 96 -15.14 -3.78 7.99
CA PHE A 96 -14.84 -5.18 8.30
C PHE A 96 -14.00 -5.86 7.21
N ASP A 97 -14.28 -5.57 5.94
CA ASP A 97 -13.59 -6.21 4.80
C ASP A 97 -12.11 -5.82 4.76
N THR A 98 -11.80 -4.53 4.88
CA THR A 98 -10.42 -4.02 5.02
C THR A 98 -9.71 -4.61 6.24
N HIS A 99 -10.43 -4.77 7.36
CA HIS A 99 -9.86 -5.36 8.57
C HIS A 99 -9.43 -6.82 8.37
N CYS A 100 -10.22 -7.58 7.61
CA CYS A 100 -9.90 -8.97 7.28
C CYS A 100 -8.89 -9.12 6.14
N TYR A 101 -8.93 -8.22 5.15
CA TYR A 101 -8.18 -8.37 3.90
C TYR A 101 -6.75 -7.82 3.97
N ILE A 102 -6.53 -6.69 4.65
CA ILE A 102 -5.19 -6.13 4.86
C ILE A 102 -4.49 -6.94 5.95
N ASP A 103 -3.43 -7.67 5.58
CA ASP A 103 -2.70 -8.52 6.53
C ASP A 103 -2.08 -7.70 7.67
N SER A 104 -2.24 -8.18 8.90
CA SER A 104 -1.73 -7.51 10.10
C SER A 104 -0.20 -7.40 10.12
N LEU A 105 0.52 -8.24 9.36
CA LEU A 105 1.97 -8.16 9.21
C LEU A 105 2.39 -6.86 8.52
N PHE A 106 1.52 -6.23 7.73
CA PHE A 106 1.84 -4.96 7.08
C PHE A 106 2.04 -3.82 8.09
N LEU A 107 1.48 -3.95 9.29
CA LEU A 107 1.69 -3.00 10.40
C LEU A 107 3.10 -3.12 11.00
N VAL A 108 3.83 -4.20 10.71
CA VAL A 108 5.11 -4.52 11.33
C VAL A 108 6.19 -4.64 10.25
N PRO A 109 6.68 -3.51 9.69
CA PRO A 109 7.69 -3.53 8.64
C PRO A 109 9.07 -4.06 9.06
N ASP A 110 9.34 -4.19 10.36
CA ASP A 110 10.62 -4.70 10.87
C ASP A 110 10.40 -5.59 12.09
N ARG A 111 10.00 -4.99 13.21
CA ARG A 111 9.78 -5.70 14.48
C ARG A 111 8.61 -5.11 15.24
N VAL A 112 7.92 -5.97 15.99
CA VAL A 112 6.80 -5.59 16.85
C VAL A 112 7.18 -4.45 17.80
N SER A 113 8.36 -4.55 18.42
CA SER A 113 8.85 -3.52 19.34
C SER A 113 9.07 -2.17 18.66
N THR A 114 9.47 -2.16 17.39
CA THR A 114 9.70 -0.94 16.59
C THR A 114 8.37 -0.25 16.35
N THR A 115 7.37 -0.96 15.81
CA THR A 115 6.02 -0.41 15.59
C THR A 115 5.35 -0.02 16.90
N GLY A 116 5.36 -0.88 17.93
CA GLY A 116 4.72 -0.60 19.21
C GLY A 116 5.29 0.64 19.91
N SER A 117 6.61 0.83 19.85
CA SER A 117 7.26 2.02 20.41
C SER A 117 6.94 3.29 19.61
N TYR A 118 6.91 3.21 18.28
CA TYR A 118 6.45 4.31 17.43
C TYR A 118 5.00 4.70 17.76
N ALA A 119 4.10 3.72 17.79
CA ALA A 119 2.68 3.93 18.06
C ALA A 119 2.44 4.58 19.43
N ARG A 120 3.12 4.10 20.49
CA ARG A 120 3.09 4.75 21.81
C ARG A 120 3.57 6.20 21.78
N GLY A 121 4.70 6.46 21.11
CA GLY A 121 5.25 7.80 20.98
C GLY A 121 4.32 8.78 20.26
N LYS A 122 3.39 8.26 19.45
CA LYS A 122 2.35 9.03 18.74
C LYS A 122 1.00 9.08 19.46
N GLY A 123 0.83 8.37 20.56
CA GLY A 123 -0.45 8.24 21.25
C GLY A 123 -1.45 7.31 20.55
N LEU A 124 -1.00 6.48 19.62
CA LEU A 124 -1.81 5.48 18.90
C LEU A 124 -1.93 4.20 19.75
N THR A 125 -2.65 4.28 20.87
CA THR A 125 -2.72 3.20 21.87
C THR A 125 -3.29 1.91 21.31
N ASP A 126 -4.30 1.99 20.44
CA ASP A 126 -4.97 0.81 19.88
C ASP A 126 -4.06 0.07 18.90
N LEU A 127 -3.32 0.81 18.05
CA LEU A 127 -2.30 0.22 17.18
C LEU A 127 -1.21 -0.47 18.00
N ALA A 128 -0.70 0.19 19.05
CA ALA A 128 0.32 -0.39 19.91
C ALA A 128 -0.17 -1.69 20.57
N ALA A 129 -1.37 -1.67 21.17
CA ALA A 129 -1.97 -2.84 21.79
C ALA A 129 -2.23 -3.97 20.78
N TYR A 130 -2.70 -3.63 19.58
CA TYR A 130 -2.95 -4.59 18.51
C TYR A 130 -1.66 -5.29 18.09
N VAL A 131 -0.61 -4.54 17.73
CA VAL A 131 0.64 -5.18 17.29
C VAL A 131 1.34 -5.90 18.43
N GLU A 132 1.16 -5.51 19.69
CA GLU A 132 1.82 -6.22 20.80
C GLU A 132 1.05 -7.48 21.25
N GLY A 133 -0.27 -7.51 21.03
CA GLY A 133 -1.13 -8.61 21.44
C GLY A 133 -1.34 -9.72 20.41
N GLN A 134 -1.02 -9.49 19.13
CA GLN A 134 -1.40 -10.39 18.03
C GLN A 134 -0.37 -11.49 17.69
N TRP A 135 0.86 -11.42 18.20
CA TRP A 135 1.93 -12.31 17.72
C TRP A 135 2.24 -13.44 18.70
N ILE A 136 1.91 -14.66 18.30
CA ILE A 136 2.22 -15.91 19.03
C ILE A 136 3.43 -16.65 18.40
N GLY A 137 4.00 -16.12 17.30
CA GLY A 137 5.08 -16.76 16.53
C GLY A 137 6.19 -15.79 16.09
N ASP A 138 7.11 -16.30 15.26
CA ASP A 138 8.23 -15.51 14.73
C ASP A 138 7.76 -14.56 13.62
N VAL A 139 7.52 -13.31 14.01
CA VAL A 139 7.12 -12.23 13.11
C VAL A 139 8.15 -12.00 12.00
N LEU A 140 9.44 -12.21 12.27
CA LEU A 140 10.48 -11.99 11.25
C LEU A 140 10.37 -12.99 10.11
N LEU A 141 10.01 -14.24 10.41
CA LEU A 141 9.75 -15.24 9.38
C LEU A 141 8.54 -14.82 8.51
N GLY A 142 7.48 -14.31 9.13
CA GLY A 142 6.30 -13.82 8.41
C GLY A 142 6.60 -12.62 7.51
N ILE A 143 7.39 -11.66 8.02
CA ILE A 143 7.86 -10.49 7.26
C ILE A 143 8.65 -10.93 6.03
N GLU A 144 9.63 -11.83 6.23
CA GLU A 144 10.47 -12.33 5.14
C GLU A 144 9.65 -13.08 4.09
N ALA A 145 8.69 -13.91 4.53
CA ALA A 145 7.80 -14.63 3.62
C ALA A 145 6.96 -13.67 2.76
N TRP A 146 6.47 -12.56 3.32
CA TRP A 146 5.74 -11.56 2.55
C TRP A 146 6.64 -10.79 1.58
N ARG A 147 7.87 -10.48 1.98
CA ARG A 147 8.84 -9.72 1.17
C ARG A 147 9.40 -10.49 -0.01
N THR A 148 9.60 -11.80 0.18
CA THR A 148 10.11 -12.71 -0.85
C THR A 148 9.00 -13.48 -1.57
N GLY A 149 7.76 -13.34 -1.10
CA GLY A 149 6.60 -14.02 -1.64
C GLY A 149 6.22 -13.55 -3.04
N SER A 150 5.42 -14.36 -3.72
CA SER A 150 5.01 -14.12 -5.11
C SER A 150 3.69 -13.36 -5.25
N PHE A 151 3.21 -12.70 -4.19
CA PHE A 151 1.84 -12.16 -4.12
C PHE A 151 1.52 -11.24 -5.31
N PHE A 152 2.46 -10.37 -5.68
CA PHE A 152 2.37 -9.52 -6.88
C PHE A 152 3.41 -9.87 -7.96
N ALA A 153 4.02 -11.05 -7.92
CA ALA A 153 5.09 -11.42 -8.85
C ALA A 153 4.65 -11.54 -10.33
N LYS A 154 3.34 -11.58 -10.58
CA LYS A 154 2.75 -11.59 -11.94
C LYS A 154 2.32 -10.20 -12.41
N ALA A 155 2.71 -9.14 -11.70
CA ALA A 155 2.43 -7.77 -12.15
C ALA A 155 2.96 -7.56 -13.57
N PRO A 156 2.14 -7.00 -14.50
CA PRO A 156 2.61 -6.66 -15.83
C PRO A 156 3.76 -5.66 -15.75
N LEU A 157 4.63 -5.68 -16.77
CA LEU A 157 5.77 -4.76 -16.81
C LEU A 157 5.29 -3.31 -16.96
N PRO A 158 6.05 -2.31 -16.47
CA PRO A 158 5.68 -0.91 -16.62
C PRO A 158 5.49 -0.46 -18.08
N ASP A 159 6.07 -1.17 -19.06
CA ASP A 159 5.90 -0.90 -20.48
C ASP A 159 4.52 -1.32 -21.04
N SER A 160 3.72 -2.07 -20.28
CA SER A 160 2.35 -2.42 -20.65
C SER A 160 1.46 -1.18 -20.77
N PRO A 161 0.38 -1.24 -21.59
CA PRO A 161 -0.64 -0.20 -21.64
C PRO A 161 -1.26 0.07 -20.26
N MET A 162 -1.52 1.33 -19.93
CA MET A 162 -2.14 1.69 -18.63
C MET A 162 -3.46 0.97 -18.36
N ALA A 163 -4.30 0.78 -19.37
CA ALA A 163 -5.57 0.07 -19.23
C ALA A 163 -5.37 -1.40 -18.83
N GLU A 164 -4.32 -2.06 -19.32
CA GLU A 164 -3.98 -3.43 -18.97
C GLU A 164 -3.49 -3.53 -17.52
N LEU A 165 -2.59 -2.63 -17.13
CA LEU A 165 -2.08 -2.54 -15.76
C LEU A 165 -3.20 -2.29 -14.75
N ALA A 166 -4.07 -1.32 -15.05
CA ALA A 166 -5.21 -1.00 -14.21
C ALA A 166 -6.23 -2.14 -14.13
N ALA A 167 -6.50 -2.82 -15.25
CA ALA A 167 -7.39 -3.97 -15.28
C ALA A 167 -6.80 -5.16 -14.53
N TRP A 168 -5.48 -5.38 -14.60
CA TRP A 168 -4.81 -6.44 -13.86
C TRP A 168 -4.91 -6.23 -12.35
N LEU A 169 -4.69 -5.01 -11.86
CA LEU A 169 -4.69 -4.74 -10.43
C LEU A 169 -6.08 -4.77 -9.78
N ARG A 170 -7.16 -4.70 -10.57
CA ARG A 170 -8.55 -4.65 -10.07
C ARG A 170 -9.30 -5.99 -10.19
N GLN A 171 -8.59 -7.07 -10.51
CA GLN A 171 -9.15 -8.42 -10.65
C GLN A 171 -9.23 -9.11 -9.29
#